data_AF-A0A6P6IM19-F1
#
_entry.id   AF-A0A6P6IM19-F1
#
_cell.length_a   1.000
_cell.length_b   1.000
_cell.length_c   1.000
_cell.angle_alpha   90.00
_cell.angle_beta   90.00
_cell.angle_gamma   90.00
#
_symmetry.space_group_name_H-M   'P 1'
#
loop_
_entity.id
_entity.type
_entity.pdbx_description
1 polymer ?
#
loop_
_entity_poly.entity_id
_entity_poly.type
_entity_poly.pdbx_seq_one_letter_code
_entity_poly.pdbx_strand_id
1 'polypeptide(L)'
;MALDVLAVAPLYQGPDINRMRLTAELSKKPASPLKPLVPSKSKLTTIETKRVMSVLDETIHKVELVTLLSHLASKDEALEGILGGDVRRAVREHEDLCRSLLDSVAYLQDKERRLQEEEESEDEGWLRDRLLSVQLQKSNLLPLMEHIRESTKDVLRLLLDNPQAAKLSETHALGRSAEAQRFIDCLMELRGFLFEKLLTSPMEAREKTQFIQDVSRQNRRNQDIIDALENELAASMKNRDAEVEKENFVIQELKNHLHQVLRLSENNLLRTKREAEKQQKADFRASQARVAKIQQEILLLRSQHHNLVVENREAEQALRKKKYKVETEIENWIQKYDMEMGEKQDEYEELDSIHKEEKVQLEELRQKYKVLVEEFAQIRAEREVNAKKKTEAEQEMLRMVRAATLIQAVWKGYLVRSVLRSRKKRSQSKGRGKKGKEKGKGKGKGRK
;
A
#
# COMPACT_ATOMS: atom_id res chain seq x y z
N MET A 1 -27.34 -17.60 8.96
CA MET A 1 -26.13 -18.36 8.57
C MET A 1 -25.12 -17.33 8.08
N ALA A 2 -24.06 -16.91 8.76
CA ALA A 2 -23.48 -17.24 10.05
C ALA A 2 -22.77 -15.97 10.55
N LEU A 3 -22.78 -15.78 11.86
CA LEU A 3 -21.93 -14.82 12.57
C LEU A 3 -20.49 -15.31 12.46
N ASP A 4 -19.55 -14.45 12.07
CA ASP A 4 -18.14 -14.62 12.45
C ASP A 4 -17.51 -13.23 12.59
N VAL A 5 -17.76 -12.66 13.77
CA VAL A 5 -16.98 -11.55 14.30
C VAL A 5 -15.65 -12.16 14.73
N LEU A 6 -14.63 -12.05 13.86
CA LEU A 6 -13.25 -12.33 14.19
C LEU A 6 -12.79 -11.36 15.28
N ALA A 7 -12.99 -11.76 16.53
CA ALA A 7 -12.36 -11.15 17.69
C ALA A 7 -10.85 -11.40 17.58
N VAL A 8 -10.13 -10.42 17.04
CA VAL A 8 -8.67 -10.39 17.06
C VAL A 8 -8.25 -10.22 18.52
N ALA A 9 -7.78 -11.30 19.13
CA ALA A 9 -7.18 -11.28 20.45
C ALA A 9 -5.95 -10.34 20.45
N PRO A 10 -5.75 -9.52 21.50
CA PRO A 10 -4.56 -8.67 21.59
C PRO A 10 -3.31 -9.56 21.69
N LEU A 11 -2.42 -9.49 20.70
CA LEU A 11 -1.13 -10.20 20.64
C LEU A 11 -0.06 -9.61 21.59
N TYR A 12 -0.46 -8.80 22.57
CA TYR A 12 0.45 -8.25 23.57
C TYR A 12 -0.20 -8.30 24.94
N GLN A 13 0.06 -9.40 25.63
CA GLN A 13 -0.14 -9.50 27.07
C GLN A 13 1.05 -8.74 27.68
N GLY A 14 0.89 -7.43 27.87
CA GLY A 14 1.87 -6.61 28.59
C GLY A 14 2.17 -7.27 29.94
N PRO A 15 3.42 -7.18 30.44
CA PRO A 15 3.77 -7.79 31.72
C PRO A 15 2.81 -7.25 32.79
N ASP A 16 2.08 -8.16 33.43
CA ASP A 16 1.18 -7.87 34.55
C ASP A 16 1.98 -7.19 35.67
N ILE A 17 2.04 -5.86 35.67
CA ILE A 17 2.70 -5.04 36.71
C ILE A 17 2.03 -5.27 38.08
N ASN A 18 0.86 -5.94 38.10
CA ASN A 18 0.13 -6.34 39.29
C ASN A 18 0.70 -7.60 39.99
N ARG A 19 1.79 -8.20 39.49
CA ARG A 19 2.50 -9.29 40.17
C ARG A 19 3.79 -8.84 40.87
N MET A 20 3.77 -7.70 41.55
CA MET A 20 4.65 -7.57 42.72
C MET A 20 4.11 -8.52 43.80
N ARG A 21 4.60 -9.76 43.78
CA ARG A 21 4.35 -10.73 44.83
C ARG A 21 4.99 -10.17 46.10
N LEU A 22 4.20 -9.43 46.89
CA LEU A 22 4.50 -9.06 48.26
C LEU A 22 4.68 -10.36 49.05
N THR A 23 5.89 -10.90 49.02
CA THR A 23 6.36 -11.99 49.88
C THR A 23 6.83 -11.37 51.19
N ALA A 24 6.00 -10.52 51.77
CA ALA A 24 6.13 -10.20 53.18
C ALA A 24 5.48 -11.38 53.92
N GLU A 25 6.31 -12.30 54.42
CA GLU A 25 5.86 -13.29 55.38
C GLU A 25 5.21 -12.55 56.55
N LEU A 26 3.87 -12.55 56.62
CA LEU A 26 3.17 -12.04 57.78
C LEU A 26 3.63 -12.84 58.99
N SER A 27 4.41 -12.20 59.87
CA SER A 27 4.84 -12.81 61.11
C SER A 27 3.60 -13.19 61.91
N LYS A 28 3.34 -14.50 62.04
CA LYS A 28 2.22 -15.11 62.77
C LYS A 28 2.34 -14.99 64.29
N LYS A 29 2.79 -13.84 64.82
CA LYS A 29 2.76 -13.58 66.26
C LYS A 29 1.69 -12.54 66.56
N PRO A 30 0.53 -12.93 67.13
CA PRO A 30 -0.40 -11.94 67.63
C PRO A 30 0.33 -11.09 68.67
N ALA A 31 0.26 -9.77 68.55
CA ALA A 31 0.75 -8.86 69.57
C ALA A 31 0.01 -9.19 70.87
N SER A 32 0.72 -9.74 71.86
CA SER A 32 0.16 -10.05 73.16
C SER A 32 -0.35 -8.74 73.77
N PRO A 33 -1.64 -8.62 74.13
CA PRO A 33 -2.16 -7.40 74.72
C PRO A 33 -1.37 -7.11 76.00
N LEU A 34 -0.73 -5.94 76.00
CA LEU A 34 0.05 -5.42 77.12
C LEU A 34 -0.87 -5.27 78.33
N LYS A 35 -0.59 -6.03 79.40
CA LYS A 35 -1.41 -6.09 80.61
C LYS A 35 -1.43 -4.70 81.28
N PRO A 36 -2.59 -4.12 81.60
CA PRO A 36 -2.66 -2.83 82.28
C PRO A 36 -1.92 -2.88 83.63
N LEU A 37 -1.01 -1.93 83.86
CA LEU A 37 -0.20 -1.82 85.08
C LEU A 37 -0.99 -1.16 86.22
N VAL A 38 -2.12 -1.75 86.60
CA VAL A 38 -2.94 -1.29 87.72
C VAL A 38 -2.33 -1.81 89.03
N PRO A 39 -2.23 -0.99 90.10
CA PRO A 39 -1.81 -1.49 91.42
C PRO A 39 -2.67 -2.68 91.87
N SER A 40 -2.06 -3.74 92.41
CA SER A 40 -2.80 -4.95 92.78
C SER A 40 -3.68 -4.76 94.02
N LYS A 41 -3.38 -3.74 94.83
CA LYS A 41 -4.07 -3.42 96.09
C LYS A 41 -4.96 -2.20 95.90
N SER A 42 -6.18 -2.27 96.45
CA SER A 42 -7.15 -1.17 96.46
C SER A 42 -7.28 -0.47 97.81
N LYS A 43 -6.62 -0.98 98.87
CA LYS A 43 -6.70 -0.44 100.24
C LYS A 43 -5.32 -0.39 100.90
N LEU A 44 -5.09 0.65 101.70
CA LEU A 44 -3.88 0.81 102.51
C LEU A 44 -3.92 -0.15 103.71
N THR A 45 -2.91 -1.01 103.81
CA THR A 45 -2.87 -2.08 104.82
C THR A 45 -2.03 -1.73 106.05
N THR A 46 -1.06 -0.82 105.94
CA THR A 46 -0.13 -0.48 107.04
C THR A 46 -0.61 0.73 107.84
N ILE A 47 -0.19 0.82 109.11
CA ILE A 47 -0.58 1.91 110.00
C ILE A 47 0.12 3.21 109.56
N GLU A 48 1.35 3.12 109.10
CA GLU A 48 2.16 4.22 108.61
C GLU A 48 1.54 4.87 107.37
N THR A 49 1.10 4.06 106.39
CA THR A 49 0.45 4.58 105.17
C THR A 49 -0.90 5.23 105.48
N LYS A 50 -1.68 4.65 106.39
CA LYS A 50 -2.93 5.26 106.90
C LYS A 50 -2.67 6.57 107.65
N ARG A 51 -1.59 6.66 108.44
CA ARG A 51 -1.19 7.89 109.14
C ARG A 51 -0.78 8.99 108.16
N VAL A 52 0.01 8.67 107.13
CA VAL A 52 0.39 9.64 106.09
C VAL A 52 -0.85 10.21 105.39
N MET A 53 -1.81 9.36 105.02
CA MET A 53 -3.07 9.83 104.44
C MET A 53 -3.91 10.63 105.43
N SER A 54 -4.00 10.20 106.69
CA SER A 54 -4.75 10.92 107.72
C SER A 54 -4.19 12.32 107.98
N VAL A 55 -2.87 12.46 108.01
CA VAL A 55 -2.22 13.78 108.15
C VAL A 55 -2.54 14.64 106.94
N LEU A 56 -2.47 14.09 105.72
CA LEU A 56 -2.82 14.83 104.51
C LEU A 56 -4.29 15.25 104.50
N ASP A 57 -5.20 14.35 104.83
CA ASP A 57 -6.64 14.62 104.92
C ASP A 57 -6.94 15.71 105.97
N GLU A 58 -6.27 15.65 107.12
CA GLU A 58 -6.37 16.67 108.17
C GLU A 58 -5.79 18.02 107.71
N THR A 59 -4.68 18.02 106.97
CA THR A 59 -4.12 19.27 106.41
C THR A 59 -5.02 19.88 105.36
N ILE A 60 -5.62 19.07 104.47
CA ILE A 60 -6.58 19.54 103.47
C ILE A 60 -7.78 20.18 104.17
N HIS A 61 -8.36 19.50 105.15
CA HIS A 61 -9.48 20.02 105.93
C HIS A 61 -9.14 21.35 106.65
N LYS A 62 -7.95 21.45 107.28
CA LYS A 62 -7.51 22.71 107.90
C LYS A 62 -7.35 23.84 106.88
N VAL A 63 -6.77 23.56 105.72
CA VAL A 63 -6.63 24.54 104.62
C VAL A 63 -8.00 24.96 104.09
N GLU A 64 -8.94 24.02 103.93
CA GLU A 64 -10.32 24.30 103.53
C GLU A 64 -11.04 25.25 104.48
N LEU A 65 -10.76 25.16 105.79
CA LEU A 65 -11.32 26.06 106.81
C LEU A 65 -10.63 27.44 106.80
N VAL A 66 -9.29 27.49 106.72
CA VAL A 66 -8.55 28.78 106.67
C VAL A 66 -8.96 29.61 105.46
N THR A 67 -9.12 28.96 104.29
CA THR A 67 -9.48 29.64 103.04
C THR A 67 -10.90 30.23 103.05
N LEU A 68 -11.73 29.85 104.02
CA LEU A 68 -13.07 30.41 104.22
C LEU A 68 -13.08 31.62 105.18
N LEU A 69 -12.01 31.87 105.94
CA LEU A 69 -11.99 32.91 106.98
C LEU A 69 -12.29 34.31 106.43
N SER A 70 -11.77 34.65 105.25
CA SER A 70 -12.04 35.94 104.59
C SER A 70 -13.52 36.10 104.20
N HIS A 71 -14.20 34.99 103.86
CA HIS A 71 -15.63 34.99 103.56
C HIS A 71 -16.47 35.13 104.83
N LEU A 72 -16.06 34.44 105.90
CA LEU A 72 -16.74 34.48 107.19
C LEU A 72 -16.64 35.86 107.83
N ALA A 73 -15.52 36.56 107.64
CA ALA A 73 -15.32 37.92 108.15
C ALA A 73 -16.18 38.97 107.42
N SER A 74 -16.34 38.84 106.10
CA SER A 74 -17.11 39.80 105.28
C SER A 74 -18.64 39.68 105.40
N LYS A 75 -19.18 38.63 106.03
CA LYS A 75 -20.63 38.39 106.20
C LYS A 75 -21.03 38.13 107.65
N ASP A 76 -20.56 38.98 108.55
CA ASP A 76 -20.78 38.87 110.01
C ASP A 76 -22.28 38.92 110.40
N GLU A 77 -23.09 39.75 109.74
CA GLU A 77 -24.54 39.90 110.03
C GLU A 77 -25.39 38.68 109.66
N ALA A 78 -25.00 37.93 108.62
CA ALA A 78 -25.75 36.75 108.17
C ALA A 78 -25.52 35.51 109.05
N LEU A 79 -24.51 35.55 109.92
CA LEU A 79 -24.00 34.41 110.68
C LEU A 79 -24.23 34.53 112.19
N GLU A 80 -25.02 35.53 112.63
CA GLU A 80 -25.23 35.84 114.05
C GLU A 80 -25.86 34.71 114.88
N GLY A 81 -26.54 33.76 114.24
CA GLY A 81 -27.13 32.57 114.90
C GLY A 81 -26.37 31.26 114.69
N ILE A 82 -25.34 31.23 113.83
CA ILE A 82 -24.69 30.00 113.37
C ILE A 82 -23.29 29.84 113.99
N LEU A 83 -22.56 30.95 114.14
CA LEU A 83 -21.23 30.96 114.73
C LEU A 83 -21.31 31.40 116.20
N GLY A 84 -20.72 30.59 117.09
CA GLY A 84 -20.61 30.94 118.52
C GLY A 84 -19.98 32.32 118.71
N GLY A 85 -20.40 33.04 119.75
CA GLY A 85 -19.94 34.42 120.01
C GLY A 85 -18.42 34.55 120.08
N ASP A 86 -17.73 33.52 120.58
CA ASP A 86 -16.28 33.46 120.69
C ASP A 86 -15.60 33.28 119.31
N VAL A 87 -16.17 32.45 118.43
CA VAL A 87 -15.67 32.25 117.06
C VAL A 87 -15.82 33.54 116.25
N ARG A 88 -16.96 34.22 116.35
CA ARG A 88 -17.18 35.50 115.65
C ARG A 88 -16.25 36.60 116.13
N ARG A 89 -16.00 36.67 117.43
CA ARG A 89 -15.03 37.61 118.00
C ARG A 89 -13.64 37.34 117.44
N ALA A 90 -13.18 36.09 117.48
CA ALA A 90 -11.86 35.70 116.98
C ALA A 90 -11.71 35.94 115.46
N VAL A 91 -12.76 35.69 114.67
CA VAL A 91 -12.75 35.98 113.21
C VAL A 91 -12.67 37.48 112.93
N ARG A 92 -13.39 38.32 113.70
CA ARG A 92 -13.29 39.79 113.56
C ARG A 92 -11.93 40.32 113.95
N GLU A 93 -11.38 39.86 115.07
CA GLU A 93 -10.01 40.21 115.48
C GLU A 93 -8.97 39.75 114.44
N HIS A 94 -9.17 38.56 113.85
CA HIS A 94 -8.34 38.08 112.75
C HIS A 94 -8.43 38.98 111.52
N GLU A 95 -9.64 39.41 111.16
CA GLU A 95 -9.85 40.32 110.02
C GLU A 95 -9.24 41.70 110.27
N ASP A 96 -9.36 42.24 111.48
CA ASP A 96 -8.76 43.52 111.87
C ASP A 96 -7.22 43.47 111.74
N LEU A 97 -6.60 42.36 112.17
CA LEU A 97 -5.17 42.11 111.97
C LEU A 97 -4.81 42.01 110.48
N CYS A 98 -5.61 41.29 109.69
CA CYS A 98 -5.41 41.18 108.23
C CYS A 98 -5.53 42.55 107.54
N ARG A 99 -6.52 43.37 107.92
CA ARG A 99 -6.70 44.74 107.40
C ARG A 99 -5.50 45.63 107.76
N SER A 100 -5.03 45.57 109.01
CA SER A 100 -3.81 46.27 109.45
C SER A 100 -2.56 45.85 108.65
N LEU A 101 -2.43 44.57 108.30
CA LEU A 101 -1.34 44.10 107.45
C LEU A 101 -1.47 44.63 106.03
N LEU A 102 -2.68 44.59 105.45
CA LEU A 102 -2.91 45.11 104.10
C LEU A 102 -2.64 46.62 104.03
N ASP A 103 -3.10 47.39 105.02
CA ASP A 103 -2.88 48.83 105.10
C ASP A 103 -1.40 49.19 105.26
N SER A 104 -0.68 48.45 106.12
CA SER A 104 0.77 48.65 106.30
C SER A 104 1.58 48.26 105.07
N VAL A 105 1.18 47.20 104.36
CA VAL A 105 1.78 46.80 103.08
C VAL A 105 1.49 47.82 101.98
N ALA A 106 0.25 48.30 101.85
CA ALA A 106 -0.12 49.32 100.87
C ALA A 106 0.63 50.63 101.12
N TYR A 107 0.71 51.06 102.39
CA TYR A 107 1.51 52.22 102.79
C TYR A 107 3.00 52.05 102.43
N LEU A 108 3.56 50.85 102.66
CA LEU A 108 4.95 50.56 102.31
C LEU A 108 5.18 50.56 100.79
N GLN A 109 4.29 49.95 100.02
CA GLN A 109 4.35 49.93 98.57
C GLN A 109 4.26 51.34 97.98
N ASP A 110 3.38 52.19 98.52
CA ASP A 110 3.29 53.60 98.11
C ASP A 110 4.55 54.38 98.49
N LYS A 111 5.12 54.11 99.67
CA LYS A 111 6.36 54.75 100.12
C LYS A 111 7.57 54.30 99.28
N GLU A 112 7.61 53.04 98.88
CA GLU A 112 8.63 52.48 97.97
C GLU A 112 8.51 53.03 96.55
N ARG A 113 7.29 53.11 96.01
CA ARG A 113 7.04 53.72 94.69
C ARG A 113 7.48 55.18 94.65
N ARG A 114 7.16 55.97 95.69
CA ARG A 114 7.63 57.36 95.81
C ARG A 114 9.16 57.45 95.89
N LEU A 115 9.83 56.50 96.54
CA LEU A 115 11.29 56.46 96.58
C LEU A 115 11.90 56.13 95.22
N GLN A 116 11.27 55.26 94.43
CA GLN A 116 11.69 54.97 93.06
C GLN A 116 11.48 56.16 92.11
N GLU A 117 10.46 56.99 92.36
CA GLU A 117 10.21 58.23 91.61
C GLU A 117 11.13 59.39 92.05
N GLU A 118 11.56 59.42 93.32
CA GLU A 118 12.43 60.47 93.92
C GLU A 118 13.94 60.16 93.81
N GLU A 119 14.32 58.98 93.30
CA GLU A 119 15.70 58.51 93.05
C GLU A 119 16.46 59.36 91.99
N GLU A 120 15.79 60.30 91.31
CA GLU A 120 16.39 61.25 90.36
C GLU A 120 17.14 62.43 91.02
N SER A 121 17.24 62.49 92.36
CA SER A 121 17.93 63.58 93.09
C SER A 121 19.26 63.14 93.73
N GLU A 122 20.31 63.97 93.61
CA GLU A 122 21.72 63.64 93.93
C GLU A 122 22.12 63.70 95.42
N ASP A 123 21.20 63.58 96.39
CA ASP A 123 21.54 63.62 97.83
C ASP A 123 21.61 62.22 98.49
N GLU A 124 22.80 61.60 98.44
CA GLU A 124 23.07 60.24 98.94
C GLU A 124 22.82 60.04 100.46
N GLY A 125 22.83 61.11 101.26
CA GLY A 125 22.60 61.03 102.71
C GLY A 125 21.11 60.87 103.05
N TRP A 126 20.27 61.61 102.34
CA TRP A 126 18.82 61.60 102.50
C TRP A 126 18.18 60.29 102.01
N LEU A 127 18.70 59.72 100.92
CA LEU A 127 18.27 58.42 100.39
C LEU A 127 18.54 57.26 101.37
N ARG A 128 19.70 57.28 102.06
CA ARG A 128 20.07 56.23 103.03
C ARG A 128 19.14 56.21 104.25
N ASP A 129 18.80 57.37 104.80
CA ASP A 129 17.94 57.47 105.99
C ASP A 129 16.51 57.01 105.68
N ARG A 130 16.00 57.32 104.48
CA ARG A 130 14.67 56.88 104.07
C ARG A 130 14.60 55.41 103.67
N LEU A 131 15.66 54.86 103.09
CA LEU A 131 15.81 53.42 102.87
C LEU A 131 15.82 52.66 104.21
N LEU A 132 16.56 53.15 105.20
CA LEU A 132 16.57 52.60 106.56
C LEU A 132 15.16 52.66 107.21
N SER A 133 14.41 53.74 106.99
CA SER A 133 13.03 53.88 107.46
C SER A 133 12.08 52.84 106.83
N VAL A 134 12.19 52.60 105.52
CA VAL A 134 11.41 51.55 104.83
C VAL A 134 11.80 50.16 105.32
N GLN A 135 13.10 49.91 105.50
CA GLN A 135 13.61 48.63 105.98
C GLN A 135 13.18 48.33 107.42
N LEU A 136 13.15 49.35 108.30
CA LEU A 136 12.60 49.24 109.65
C LEU A 136 11.09 48.94 109.61
N GLN A 137 10.32 49.62 108.75
CA GLN A 137 8.90 49.36 108.62
C GLN A 137 8.60 47.97 108.04
N LYS A 138 9.42 47.45 107.12
CA LYS A 138 9.37 46.05 106.68
C LYS A 138 9.62 45.08 107.83
N SER A 139 10.56 45.38 108.71
CA SER A 139 10.81 44.52 109.88
C SER A 139 9.62 44.48 110.85
N ASN A 140 8.84 45.57 110.93
CA ASN A 140 7.61 45.63 111.74
C ASN A 140 6.44 44.84 111.15
N LEU A 141 6.51 44.41 109.87
CA LEU A 141 5.53 43.48 109.30
C LEU A 141 5.69 42.07 109.87
N LEU A 142 6.90 41.67 110.29
CA LEU A 142 7.17 40.31 110.77
C LEU A 142 6.36 39.97 112.05
N PRO A 143 6.36 40.80 113.11
CA PRO A 143 5.50 40.56 114.26
C PRO A 143 4.00 40.54 113.90
N LEU A 144 3.57 41.36 112.94
CA LEU A 144 2.18 41.39 112.51
C LEU A 144 1.77 40.09 111.78
N MET A 145 2.66 39.56 110.93
CA MET A 145 2.46 38.24 110.31
C MET A 145 2.44 37.11 111.35
N GLU A 146 3.25 37.19 112.40
CA GLU A 146 3.20 36.24 113.52
C GLU A 146 1.88 36.35 114.29
N HIS A 147 1.39 37.55 114.57
CA HIS A 147 0.09 37.74 115.21
C HIS A 147 -1.08 37.21 114.35
N ILE A 148 -1.03 37.42 113.03
CA ILE A 148 -2.02 36.86 112.10
C ILE A 148 -1.97 35.34 112.13
N ARG A 149 -0.77 34.74 112.10
CA ARG A 149 -0.59 33.28 112.15
C ARG A 149 -1.14 32.70 113.45
N GLU A 150 -0.92 33.38 114.57
CA GLU A 150 -1.35 32.95 115.89
C GLU A 150 -2.87 33.06 116.01
N SER A 151 -3.42 34.17 115.52
CA SER A 151 -4.86 34.39 115.36
C SER A 151 -5.52 33.36 114.45
N THR A 152 -4.91 32.98 113.31
CA THR A 152 -5.42 31.89 112.45
C THR A 152 -5.47 30.57 113.21
N LYS A 153 -4.44 30.26 114.01
CA LYS A 153 -4.43 29.04 114.84
C LYS A 153 -5.52 29.07 115.90
N ASP A 154 -5.76 30.22 116.53
CA ASP A 154 -6.79 30.39 117.55
C ASP A 154 -8.19 30.22 116.96
N VAL A 155 -8.46 30.86 115.82
CA VAL A 155 -9.71 30.68 115.07
C VAL A 155 -9.89 29.22 114.63
N LEU A 156 -8.85 28.57 114.12
CA LEU A 156 -8.91 27.15 113.73
C LEU A 156 -9.18 26.24 114.93
N ARG A 157 -8.56 26.47 116.08
CA ARG A 157 -8.84 25.68 117.30
C ARG A 157 -10.31 25.81 117.69
N LEU A 158 -10.84 27.03 117.73
CA LEU A 158 -12.23 27.28 118.06
C LEU A 158 -13.21 26.65 117.05
N LEU A 159 -12.86 26.65 115.75
CA LEU A 159 -13.66 25.98 114.71
C LEU A 159 -13.60 24.45 114.82
N LEU A 160 -12.43 23.88 115.13
CA LEU A 160 -12.26 22.43 115.29
C LEU A 160 -12.90 21.91 116.60
N ASP A 161 -12.89 22.72 117.66
CA ASP A 161 -13.56 22.41 118.94
C ASP A 161 -15.09 22.48 118.82
N ASN A 162 -15.61 23.18 117.80
CA ASN A 162 -17.04 23.23 117.47
C ASN A 162 -17.33 22.65 116.07
N PRO A 163 -17.49 21.32 115.94
CA PRO A 163 -17.63 20.65 114.64
C PRO A 163 -18.91 21.04 113.87
N GLN A 164 -19.93 21.56 114.56
CA GLN A 164 -21.14 22.09 113.91
C GLN A 164 -20.85 23.42 113.21
N ALA A 165 -20.05 24.29 113.83
CA ALA A 165 -19.62 25.56 113.23
C ALA A 165 -18.66 25.35 112.04
N ALA A 166 -17.72 24.40 112.13
CA ALA A 166 -16.84 24.03 111.02
C ALA A 166 -17.63 23.49 109.81
N LYS A 167 -18.54 22.54 110.04
CA LYS A 167 -19.33 21.90 108.97
C LYS A 167 -20.30 22.86 108.29
N LEU A 168 -20.85 23.83 109.03
CA LEU A 168 -21.69 24.88 108.44
C LEU A 168 -20.86 25.89 107.65
N SER A 169 -19.63 26.20 108.09
CA SER A 169 -18.70 27.04 107.33
C SER A 169 -18.33 26.41 105.98
N GLU A 170 -18.16 25.09 105.92
CA GLU A 170 -17.90 24.34 104.67
C GLU A 170 -19.04 24.45 103.64
N THR A 171 -20.30 24.64 104.08
CA THR A 171 -21.44 24.85 103.15
C THR A 171 -21.33 26.16 102.38
N HIS A 172 -20.49 27.10 102.84
CA HIS A 172 -20.17 28.36 102.17
C HIS A 172 -18.93 28.27 101.26
N ALA A 173 -18.59 27.07 100.76
CA ALA A 173 -17.49 26.80 99.82
C ALA A 173 -17.40 27.75 98.61
N LEU A 174 -18.53 28.35 98.19
CA LEU A 174 -18.62 29.33 97.10
C LEU A 174 -17.98 30.69 97.42
N GLY A 175 -17.61 30.94 98.68
CA GLY A 175 -16.99 32.18 99.15
C GLY A 175 -15.47 32.25 99.01
N ARG A 176 -14.82 31.19 98.50
CA ARG A 176 -13.35 31.11 98.36
C ARG A 176 -12.84 31.92 97.17
N SER A 177 -11.60 32.39 97.25
CA SER A 177 -10.91 32.94 96.07
C SER A 177 -10.56 31.82 95.07
N ALA A 178 -10.39 32.19 93.80
CA ALA A 178 -10.04 31.24 92.75
C ALA A 178 -8.67 30.57 93.00
N GLU A 179 -7.72 31.33 93.56
CA GLU A 179 -6.39 30.86 93.92
C GLU A 179 -6.43 29.84 95.07
N ALA A 180 -7.28 30.09 96.08
CA ALA A 180 -7.48 29.18 97.20
C ALA A 180 -8.13 27.86 96.74
N GLN A 181 -9.11 27.93 95.86
CA GLN A 181 -9.75 26.73 95.31
C GLN A 181 -8.76 25.89 94.48
N ARG A 182 -7.98 26.51 93.60
CA ARG A 182 -6.92 25.82 92.83
C ARG A 182 -5.90 25.12 93.73
N PHE A 183 -5.52 25.76 94.83
CA PHE A 183 -4.59 25.15 95.80
C PHE A 183 -5.18 23.88 96.46
N ILE A 184 -6.47 23.92 96.84
CA ILE A 184 -7.18 22.75 97.37
C ILE A 184 -7.28 21.64 96.31
N ASP A 185 -7.61 21.98 95.07
CA ASP A 185 -7.67 21.01 93.96
C ASP A 185 -6.31 20.31 93.75
N CYS A 186 -5.20 21.07 93.76
CA CYS A 186 -3.86 20.50 93.70
C CYS A 186 -3.54 19.58 94.89
N LEU A 187 -3.99 19.92 96.11
CA LEU A 187 -3.81 19.05 97.28
C LEU A 187 -4.64 17.76 97.15
N MET A 188 -5.83 17.84 96.56
CA MET A 188 -6.67 16.68 96.27
C MET A 188 -6.08 15.77 95.19
N GLU A 189 -5.46 16.35 94.15
CA GLU A 189 -4.69 15.60 93.15
C GLU A 189 -3.47 14.92 93.79
N LEU A 190 -2.72 15.65 94.63
CA LEU A 190 -1.59 15.12 95.39
C LEU A 190 -2.02 13.96 96.30
N ARG A 191 -3.19 14.08 96.95
CA ARG A 191 -3.79 13.01 97.74
C ARG A 191 -4.04 11.77 96.88
N GLY A 192 -4.62 11.92 95.70
CA GLY A 192 -4.83 10.82 94.75
C GLY A 192 -3.52 10.15 94.34
N PHE A 193 -2.52 10.94 93.96
CA PHE A 193 -1.20 10.45 93.59
C PHE A 193 -0.49 9.70 94.74
N LEU A 194 -0.48 10.29 95.94
CA LEU A 194 0.13 9.67 97.12
C LEU A 194 -0.59 8.38 97.49
N PHE A 195 -1.91 8.33 97.38
CA PHE A 195 -2.67 7.11 97.60
C PHE A 195 -2.24 5.99 96.65
N GLU A 196 -2.13 6.26 95.35
CA GLU A 196 -1.63 5.28 94.37
C GLU A 196 -0.18 4.85 94.65
N LYS A 197 0.68 5.78 95.05
CA LYS A 197 2.08 5.50 95.42
C LYS A 197 2.20 4.64 96.68
N LEU A 198 1.34 4.86 97.67
CA LEU A 198 1.30 4.07 98.91
C LEU A 198 0.65 2.70 98.70
N LEU A 199 -0.19 2.55 97.66
CA LEU A 199 -0.74 1.25 97.24
C LEU A 199 0.26 0.40 96.44
N THR A 200 1.25 1.03 95.81
CA THR A 200 2.22 0.32 94.97
C THR A 200 3.32 -0.33 95.78
N SER A 201 3.51 -1.63 95.60
CA SER A 201 4.63 -2.35 96.22
C SER A 201 5.96 -1.98 95.54
N PRO A 202 7.10 -1.96 96.26
CA PRO A 202 8.42 -1.81 95.64
C PRO A 202 8.69 -2.83 94.53
N MET A 203 8.14 -4.04 94.65
CA MET A 203 8.23 -5.06 93.60
C MET A 203 7.43 -4.68 92.36
N GLU A 204 6.17 -4.24 92.54
CA GLU A 204 5.31 -3.79 91.43
C GLU A 204 5.91 -2.57 90.72
N ALA A 205 6.53 -1.64 91.45
CA ALA A 205 7.21 -0.50 90.85
C ALA A 205 8.41 -0.92 89.98
N ARG A 206 9.17 -1.93 90.41
CA ARG A 206 10.27 -2.53 89.62
C ARG A 206 9.73 -3.25 88.40
N GLU A 207 8.68 -4.05 88.54
CA GLU A 207 8.02 -4.75 87.42
C GLU A 207 7.47 -3.76 86.39
N LYS A 208 6.80 -2.68 86.82
CA LYS A 208 6.36 -1.58 85.93
C LYS A 208 7.52 -0.97 85.16
N THR A 209 8.64 -0.71 85.84
CA THR A 209 9.81 -0.09 85.22
C THR A 209 10.46 -1.04 84.20
N GLN A 210 10.63 -2.31 84.55
CA GLN A 210 11.16 -3.33 83.64
C GLN A 210 10.25 -3.51 82.43
N PHE A 211 8.94 -3.59 82.64
CA PHE A 211 7.97 -3.68 81.55
C PHE A 211 8.07 -2.49 80.57
N ILE A 212 8.14 -1.26 81.08
CA ILE A 212 8.31 -0.07 80.24
C ILE A 212 9.63 -0.14 79.45
N GLN A 213 10.71 -0.61 80.07
CA GLN A 213 11.99 -0.77 79.39
C GLN A 213 11.94 -1.83 78.29
N ASP A 214 11.29 -2.97 78.54
CA ASP A 214 11.13 -4.04 77.55
C ASP A 214 10.28 -3.60 76.37
N VAL A 215 9.14 -2.93 76.63
CA VAL A 215 8.30 -2.33 75.59
C VAL A 215 9.08 -1.28 74.79
N SER A 216 9.86 -0.43 75.47
CA SER A 216 10.69 0.58 74.80
C SER A 216 11.76 -0.06 73.90
N ARG A 217 12.38 -1.16 74.36
CA ARG A 217 13.37 -1.90 73.57
C ARG A 217 12.73 -2.60 72.37
N GLN A 218 11.54 -3.17 72.55
CA GLN A 218 10.78 -3.78 71.47
C GLN A 218 10.35 -2.73 70.44
N ASN A 219 9.86 -1.57 70.88
CA ASN A 219 9.48 -0.47 70.00
C ASN A 219 10.68 0.04 69.20
N ARG A 220 11.86 0.19 69.81
CA ARG A 220 13.08 0.57 69.07
C ARG A 220 13.44 -0.44 67.98
N ARG A 221 13.45 -1.74 68.31
CA ARG A 221 13.72 -2.79 67.32
C ARG A 221 12.69 -2.81 66.19
N ASN A 222 11.42 -2.61 66.52
CA ASN A 222 10.36 -2.53 65.51
C ASN A 222 10.57 -1.30 64.63
N GLN A 223 10.98 -0.16 65.20
CA GLN A 223 11.30 1.05 64.44
C GLN A 223 12.50 0.80 63.50
N ASP A 224 13.58 0.18 63.98
CA ASP A 224 14.74 -0.15 63.15
C ASP A 224 14.36 -1.04 61.95
N ILE A 225 13.44 -1.99 62.16
CA ILE A 225 12.91 -2.86 61.09
C ILE A 225 12.03 -2.07 60.12
N ILE A 226 11.18 -1.18 60.62
CA ILE A 226 10.35 -0.30 59.78
C ILE A 226 11.25 0.57 58.91
N ASP A 227 12.24 1.25 59.50
CA ASP A 227 13.17 2.13 58.80
C ASP A 227 13.97 1.34 57.75
N ALA A 228 14.40 0.11 58.04
CA ALA A 228 15.07 -0.75 57.07
C ALA A 228 14.17 -1.11 55.88
N LEU A 229 12.91 -1.50 56.15
CA LEU A 229 11.93 -1.83 55.10
C LEU A 229 11.54 -0.61 54.27
N GLU A 230 11.39 0.56 54.89
CA GLU A 230 11.14 1.82 54.18
C GLU A 230 12.30 2.19 53.25
N ASN A 231 13.54 2.01 53.70
CA ASN A 231 14.73 2.23 52.87
C ASN A 231 14.82 1.24 51.70
N GLU A 232 14.55 -0.05 51.92
CA GLU A 232 14.50 -1.06 50.85
C GLU A 232 13.40 -0.76 49.83
N LEU A 233 12.22 -0.34 50.30
CA LEU A 233 11.12 0.08 49.44
C LEU A 233 11.50 1.30 48.60
N ALA A 234 12.09 2.32 49.21
CA ALA A 234 12.55 3.52 48.52
C ALA A 234 13.62 3.20 47.45
N ALA A 235 14.58 2.33 47.78
CA ALA A 235 15.60 1.88 46.82
C ALA A 235 14.99 1.09 45.66
N SER A 236 14.05 0.19 45.95
CA SER A 236 13.31 -0.58 44.93
C SER A 236 12.48 0.32 44.01
N MET A 237 11.78 1.31 44.57
CA MET A 237 11.02 2.30 43.80
C MET A 237 11.95 3.11 42.88
N LYS A 238 13.07 3.61 43.40
CA LYS A 238 14.05 4.36 42.61
C LYS A 238 14.62 3.53 41.46
N ASN A 239 14.95 2.26 41.70
CA ASN A 239 15.42 1.36 40.65
C ASN A 239 14.35 1.11 39.58
N ARG A 240 13.09 0.89 39.99
CA ARG A 240 11.96 0.72 39.07
C ARG A 240 11.75 1.98 38.23
N ASP A 241 11.78 3.16 38.83
CA ASP A 241 11.59 4.42 38.12
C ASP A 241 12.73 4.67 37.12
N ALA A 242 13.98 4.38 37.49
CA ALA A 242 15.12 4.46 36.57
C ALA A 242 15.02 3.48 35.39
N GLU A 243 14.49 2.27 35.60
CA GLU A 243 14.26 1.31 34.51
C GLU A 243 13.14 1.77 33.58
N VAL A 244 12.04 2.30 34.14
CA VAL A 244 10.94 2.90 33.37
C VAL A 244 11.45 4.08 32.53
N GLU A 245 12.34 4.92 33.05
CA GLU A 245 12.97 6.00 32.28
C GLU A 245 13.80 5.48 31.10
N LYS A 246 14.59 4.42 31.29
CA LYS A 246 15.35 3.78 30.19
C LYS A 246 14.42 3.18 29.14
N GLU A 247 13.39 2.45 29.55
CA GLU A 247 12.41 1.87 28.63
C GLU A 247 11.68 2.97 27.85
N ASN A 248 11.29 4.05 28.51
CA ASN A 248 10.67 5.22 27.85
C ASN A 248 11.60 5.86 26.82
N PHE A 249 12.91 5.94 27.11
CA PHE A 249 13.90 6.42 26.15
C PHE A 249 13.98 5.51 24.91
N VAL A 250 14.07 4.19 25.10
CA VAL A 250 14.07 3.21 24.00
C VAL A 250 12.79 3.29 23.18
N ILE A 251 11.62 3.42 23.83
CA ILE A 251 10.34 3.62 23.15
C ILE A 251 10.38 4.88 22.27
N GLN A 252 10.96 5.98 22.76
CA GLN A 252 11.07 7.21 21.99
C GLN A 252 12.00 7.05 20.78
N GLU A 253 13.14 6.39 20.93
CA GLU A 253 14.04 6.08 19.81
C GLU A 253 13.36 5.19 18.76
N LEU A 254 12.66 4.14 19.19
CA LEU A 254 11.94 3.24 18.29
C LEU A 254 10.80 3.97 17.55
N LYS A 255 10.08 4.87 18.23
CA LYS A 255 9.07 5.74 17.59
C LYS A 255 9.70 6.63 16.53
N ASN A 256 10.85 7.23 16.82
CA ASN A 256 11.57 8.09 15.87
C ASN A 256 12.05 7.28 14.65
N HIS A 257 12.64 6.10 14.87
CA HIS A 257 13.07 5.20 13.79
C HIS A 257 11.89 4.75 12.93
N LEU A 258 10.77 4.36 13.55
CA LEU A 258 9.56 3.98 12.83
C LEU A 258 9.05 5.14 11.97
N HIS A 259 8.98 6.35 12.52
CA HIS A 259 8.57 7.53 11.75
C HIS A 259 9.51 7.81 10.57
N GLN A 260 10.83 7.67 10.76
CA GLN A 260 11.81 7.86 9.70
C GLN A 260 11.67 6.80 8.60
N VAL A 261 11.52 5.52 8.96
CA VAL A 261 11.31 4.42 7.99
C VAL A 261 10.02 4.62 7.22
N LEU A 262 8.91 4.96 7.89
CA LEU A 262 7.64 5.26 7.23
C LEU A 262 7.80 6.40 6.23
N ARG A 263 8.38 7.53 6.66
CA ARG A 263 8.63 8.69 5.79
C ARG A 263 9.50 8.34 4.59
N LEU A 264 10.58 7.58 4.78
CA LEU A 264 11.44 7.14 3.67
C LEU A 264 10.70 6.21 2.71
N SER A 265 9.91 5.28 3.25
CA SER A 265 9.13 4.33 2.45
C SER A 265 8.04 5.01 1.62
N GLU A 266 7.32 5.97 2.19
CA GLU A 266 6.29 6.76 1.50
C GLU A 266 6.92 7.59 0.38
N ASN A 267 8.05 8.25 0.65
CA ASN A 267 8.76 9.02 -0.37
C ASN A 267 9.28 8.14 -1.51
N ASN A 268 9.85 6.98 -1.18
CA ASN A 268 10.30 6.00 -2.18
C ASN A 268 9.12 5.47 -3.01
N LEU A 269 8.00 5.11 -2.38
CA LEU A 269 6.79 4.67 -3.07
C LEU A 269 6.25 5.75 -4.02
N LEU A 270 6.15 7.00 -3.55
CA LEU A 270 5.71 8.13 -4.37
C LEU A 270 6.64 8.37 -5.55
N ARG A 271 7.96 8.29 -5.36
CA ARG A 271 8.95 8.42 -6.42
C ARG A 271 8.80 7.31 -7.46
N THR A 272 8.78 6.05 -7.02
CA THR A 272 8.60 4.89 -7.91
C THR A 272 7.30 4.99 -8.70
N LYS A 273 6.21 5.39 -8.05
CA LYS A 273 4.92 5.59 -8.72
C LYS A 273 5.00 6.68 -9.80
N ARG A 274 5.59 7.83 -9.49
CA ARG A 274 5.76 8.92 -10.47
C ARG A 274 6.66 8.53 -11.64
N GLU A 275 7.75 7.81 -11.37
CA GLU A 275 8.65 7.30 -12.40
C GLU A 275 7.95 6.27 -13.30
N ALA A 276 7.18 5.34 -12.71
CA ALA A 276 6.38 4.38 -13.45
C ALA A 276 5.29 5.05 -14.30
N GLU A 277 4.56 6.04 -13.78
CA GLU A 277 3.56 6.82 -14.54
C GLU A 277 4.21 7.61 -15.69
N LYS A 278 5.39 8.18 -15.48
CA LYS A 278 6.14 8.88 -16.52
C LYS A 278 6.56 7.91 -17.62
N GLN A 279 7.09 6.74 -17.24
CA GLN A 279 7.48 5.69 -18.18
C GLN A 279 6.28 5.17 -18.97
N GLN A 280 5.16 4.88 -18.29
CA GLN A 280 3.92 4.45 -18.93
C GLN A 280 3.43 5.47 -19.97
N LYS A 281 3.45 6.77 -19.65
CA LYS A 281 3.08 7.83 -20.61
C LYS A 281 4.02 7.89 -21.80
N ALA A 282 5.33 7.72 -21.58
CA ALA A 282 6.30 7.68 -22.66
C ALA A 282 6.09 6.46 -23.58
N ASP A 283 5.91 5.28 -23.01
CA ASP A 283 5.67 4.04 -23.75
C ASP A 283 4.35 4.07 -24.51
N PHE A 284 3.30 4.64 -23.91
CA PHE A 284 2.02 4.86 -24.58
C PHE A 284 2.16 5.75 -25.82
N ARG A 285 2.86 6.88 -25.70
CA ARG A 285 3.13 7.78 -26.85
C ARG A 285 3.98 7.11 -27.92
N ALA A 286 5.02 6.39 -27.52
CA ALA A 286 5.86 5.64 -28.45
C ALA A 286 5.06 4.55 -29.19
N SER A 287 4.16 3.86 -28.49
CA SER A 287 3.25 2.88 -29.08
C SER A 287 2.28 3.53 -30.07
N GLN A 288 1.65 4.65 -29.68
CA GLN A 288 0.75 5.40 -30.55
C GLN A 288 1.45 5.87 -31.84
N ALA A 289 2.69 6.35 -31.74
CA ALA A 289 3.49 6.74 -32.90
C ALA A 289 3.80 5.54 -33.81
N ARG A 290 4.13 4.37 -33.25
CA ARG A 290 4.33 3.13 -34.04
C ARG A 290 3.05 2.70 -34.75
N VAL A 291 1.91 2.73 -34.06
CA VAL A 291 0.61 2.39 -34.63
C VAL A 291 0.29 3.33 -35.79
N ALA A 292 0.45 4.65 -35.62
CA ALA A 292 0.22 5.62 -36.68
C ALA A 292 1.13 5.37 -37.90
N LYS A 293 2.42 5.06 -37.68
CA LYS A 293 3.36 4.72 -38.75
C LYS A 293 2.92 3.47 -39.52
N ILE A 294 2.59 2.39 -38.81
CA ILE A 294 2.12 1.14 -39.43
C ILE A 294 0.82 1.36 -40.19
N GLN A 295 -0.12 2.14 -39.64
CA GLN A 295 -1.36 2.49 -40.34
C GLN A 295 -1.09 3.24 -41.66
N GLN A 296 -0.15 4.18 -41.65
CA GLN A 296 0.27 4.89 -42.87
C GLN A 296 0.92 3.95 -43.89
N GLU A 297 1.79 3.04 -43.44
CA GLU A 297 2.41 2.01 -44.29
C GLU A 297 1.36 1.07 -44.90
N ILE A 298 0.35 0.65 -44.13
CA ILE A 298 -0.77 -0.17 -44.62
C ILE A 298 -1.54 0.58 -45.72
N LEU A 299 -1.85 1.86 -45.52
CA LEU A 299 -2.56 2.66 -46.52
C LEU A 299 -1.74 2.83 -47.81
N LEU A 300 -0.44 3.09 -47.68
CA LEU A 300 0.48 3.22 -48.80
C LEU A 300 0.58 1.90 -49.59
N LEU A 301 0.78 0.76 -48.90
CA LEU A 301 0.84 -0.56 -49.53
C LEU A 301 -0.49 -0.94 -50.20
N ARG A 302 -1.64 -0.58 -49.59
CA ARG A 302 -2.95 -0.79 -50.21
C ARG A 302 -3.10 0.01 -51.50
N SER A 303 -2.67 1.28 -51.51
CA SER A 303 -2.69 2.11 -52.72
C SER A 303 -1.75 1.55 -53.79
N GLN A 304 -0.53 1.15 -53.43
CA GLN A 304 0.42 0.54 -54.37
C GLN A 304 -0.12 -0.76 -54.97
N HIS A 305 -0.70 -1.63 -54.14
CA HIS A 305 -1.34 -2.86 -54.61
C HIS A 305 -2.50 -2.56 -55.56
N HIS A 306 -3.36 -1.59 -55.22
CA HIS A 306 -4.47 -1.20 -56.09
C HIS A 306 -3.96 -0.69 -57.45
N ASN A 307 -2.95 0.17 -57.46
CA ASN A 307 -2.36 0.70 -58.69
C ASN A 307 -1.77 -0.43 -59.55
N LEU A 308 -1.00 -1.36 -58.96
CA LEU A 308 -0.45 -2.51 -59.69
C LEU A 308 -1.54 -3.41 -60.27
N VAL A 309 -2.65 -3.61 -59.55
CA VAL A 309 -3.79 -4.39 -60.05
C VAL A 309 -4.43 -3.69 -61.26
N VAL A 310 -4.60 -2.37 -61.21
CA VAL A 310 -5.16 -1.59 -62.32
C VAL A 310 -4.23 -1.61 -63.53
N GLU A 311 -2.93 -1.33 -63.34
CA GLU A 311 -1.91 -1.35 -64.39
C GLU A 311 -1.84 -2.73 -65.07
N ASN A 312 -1.81 -3.81 -64.29
CA ASN A 312 -1.81 -5.17 -64.82
C ASN A 312 -3.10 -5.48 -65.60
N ARG A 313 -4.27 -5.04 -65.10
CA ARG A 313 -5.54 -5.23 -65.79
C ARG A 313 -5.59 -4.48 -67.11
N GLU A 314 -5.07 -3.25 -67.15
CA GLU A 314 -4.98 -2.45 -68.38
C GLU A 314 -4.00 -3.07 -69.39
N ALA A 315 -2.83 -3.51 -68.92
CA ALA A 315 -1.85 -4.21 -69.74
C ALA A 315 -2.42 -5.51 -70.32
N GLU A 316 -3.10 -6.31 -69.49
CA GLU A 316 -3.78 -7.52 -69.92
C GLU A 316 -4.87 -7.22 -70.97
N GLN A 317 -5.71 -6.21 -70.73
CA GLN A 317 -6.73 -5.79 -71.71
C GLN A 317 -6.11 -5.34 -73.03
N ALA A 318 -4.99 -4.61 -73.00
CA ALA A 318 -4.26 -4.20 -74.19
C ALA A 318 -3.71 -5.41 -74.96
N LEU A 319 -3.15 -6.40 -74.26
CA LEU A 319 -2.69 -7.66 -74.86
C LEU A 319 -3.86 -8.48 -75.44
N ARG A 320 -4.99 -8.59 -74.73
CA ARG A 320 -6.21 -9.26 -75.24
C ARG A 320 -6.72 -8.58 -76.52
N LYS A 321 -6.73 -7.24 -76.57
CA LYS A 321 -7.10 -6.49 -77.79
C LYS A 321 -6.13 -6.75 -78.94
N LYS A 322 -4.81 -6.76 -78.69
CA LYS A 322 -3.80 -7.10 -79.71
C LYS A 322 -3.96 -8.53 -80.20
N LYS A 323 -4.15 -9.48 -79.28
CA LYS A 323 -4.41 -10.89 -79.58
C LYS A 323 -5.63 -11.02 -80.49
N TYR A 324 -6.76 -10.42 -80.12
CA TYR A 324 -7.98 -10.44 -80.94
C TYR A 324 -7.76 -9.88 -82.34
N LYS A 325 -7.02 -8.75 -82.49
CA LYS A 325 -6.68 -8.19 -83.81
C LYS A 325 -5.88 -9.18 -84.67
N VAL A 326 -4.84 -9.79 -84.10
CA VAL A 326 -4.02 -10.78 -84.81
C VAL A 326 -4.84 -12.02 -85.16
N GLU A 327 -5.70 -12.50 -84.24
CA GLU A 327 -6.62 -13.61 -84.52
C GLU A 327 -7.57 -13.29 -85.69
N THR A 328 -8.15 -12.08 -85.71
CA THR A 328 -9.00 -11.64 -86.84
C THR A 328 -8.21 -11.50 -88.15
N GLU A 329 -6.96 -11.04 -88.10
CA GLU A 329 -6.10 -10.98 -89.29
C GLU A 329 -5.79 -12.39 -89.82
N ILE A 330 -5.46 -13.34 -88.95
CA ILE A 330 -5.24 -14.74 -89.31
C ILE A 330 -6.51 -15.34 -89.93
N GLU A 331 -7.67 -15.11 -89.32
CA GLU A 331 -8.95 -15.61 -89.82
C GLU A 331 -9.29 -15.03 -91.20
N ASN A 332 -9.00 -13.74 -91.43
CA ASN A 332 -9.11 -13.13 -92.76
C ASN A 332 -8.14 -13.76 -93.78
N TRP A 333 -6.89 -14.06 -93.38
CA TRP A 333 -5.93 -14.74 -94.26
C TRP A 333 -6.35 -16.17 -94.59
N ILE A 334 -6.91 -16.90 -93.62
CA ILE A 334 -7.48 -18.24 -93.83
C ILE A 334 -8.63 -18.16 -94.84
N GLN A 335 -9.60 -17.26 -94.62
CA GLN A 335 -10.72 -17.07 -95.54
C GLN A 335 -10.26 -16.72 -96.96
N LYS A 336 -9.27 -15.83 -97.08
CA LYS A 336 -8.69 -15.47 -98.38
C LYS A 336 -8.00 -16.67 -99.04
N TYR A 337 -7.21 -17.42 -98.29
CA TYR A 337 -6.56 -18.64 -98.79
C TYR A 337 -7.57 -19.68 -99.24
N ASP A 338 -8.59 -19.97 -98.42
CA ASP A 338 -9.64 -20.93 -98.75
C ASP A 338 -10.42 -20.53 -100.01
N MET A 339 -10.70 -19.23 -100.17
CA MET A 339 -11.34 -18.69 -101.37
C MET A 339 -10.45 -18.82 -102.61
N GLU A 340 -9.19 -18.36 -102.54
CA GLU A 340 -8.25 -18.45 -103.68
C GLU A 340 -7.93 -19.90 -104.06
N MET A 341 -7.79 -20.80 -103.07
CA MET A 341 -7.61 -22.23 -103.32
C MET A 341 -8.85 -22.87 -103.91
N GLY A 342 -10.05 -22.46 -103.46
CA GLY A 342 -11.32 -22.86 -104.07
C GLY A 342 -11.41 -22.44 -105.53
N GLU A 343 -11.18 -21.16 -105.83
CA GLU A 343 -11.15 -20.64 -107.21
C GLU A 343 -10.13 -21.38 -108.09
N LYS A 344 -8.93 -21.67 -107.57
CA LYS A 344 -7.91 -22.43 -108.31
C LYS A 344 -8.29 -23.89 -108.53
N GLN A 345 -8.98 -24.50 -107.57
CA GLN A 345 -9.50 -25.85 -107.71
C GLN A 345 -10.61 -25.90 -108.77
N ASP A 346 -11.54 -24.94 -108.75
CA ASP A 346 -12.59 -24.80 -109.76
C ASP A 346 -11.99 -24.61 -111.16
N GLU A 347 -11.03 -23.68 -111.32
CA GLU A 347 -10.29 -23.48 -112.58
C GLU A 347 -9.58 -24.77 -113.06
N TYR A 348 -8.96 -25.50 -112.14
CA TYR A 348 -8.28 -26.76 -112.46
C TYR A 348 -9.27 -27.83 -112.93
N GLU A 349 -10.41 -27.96 -112.25
CA GLU A 349 -11.47 -28.91 -112.60
C GLU A 349 -12.10 -28.57 -113.97
N GLU A 350 -12.32 -27.29 -114.27
CA GLU A 350 -12.74 -26.82 -115.58
C GLU A 350 -11.72 -27.18 -116.67
N LEU A 351 -10.43 -26.87 -116.46
CA LEU A 351 -9.37 -27.21 -117.41
C LEU A 351 -9.19 -28.72 -117.58
N ASP A 352 -9.30 -29.51 -116.52
CA ASP A 352 -9.22 -30.97 -116.61
C ASP A 352 -10.44 -31.54 -117.35
N SER A 353 -11.62 -30.95 -117.21
CA SER A 353 -12.80 -31.29 -118.02
C SER A 353 -12.54 -31.01 -119.50
N ILE A 354 -12.06 -29.81 -119.84
CA ILE A 354 -11.69 -29.44 -121.22
C ILE A 354 -10.63 -30.40 -121.76
N HIS A 355 -9.58 -30.69 -121.00
CA HIS A 355 -8.51 -31.60 -121.41
C HIS A 355 -9.01 -33.03 -121.65
N LYS A 356 -9.95 -33.51 -120.82
CA LYS A 356 -10.63 -34.79 -121.03
C LYS A 356 -11.41 -34.79 -122.34
N GLU A 357 -12.17 -33.72 -122.62
CA GLU A 357 -12.90 -33.56 -123.88
C GLU A 357 -11.96 -33.49 -125.08
N GLU A 358 -10.91 -32.67 -125.02
CA GLU A 358 -9.89 -32.55 -126.07
C GLU A 358 -9.16 -33.87 -126.33
N LYS A 359 -8.88 -34.66 -125.27
CA LYS A 359 -8.33 -36.02 -125.43
C LYS A 359 -9.26 -36.94 -126.21
N VAL A 360 -10.56 -36.92 -125.90
CA VAL A 360 -11.56 -37.70 -126.65
C VAL A 360 -11.60 -37.24 -128.11
N GLN A 361 -11.65 -35.93 -128.35
CA GLN A 361 -11.62 -35.38 -129.71
C GLN A 361 -10.34 -35.75 -130.46
N LEU A 362 -9.18 -35.73 -129.80
CA LEU A 362 -7.91 -36.15 -130.37
C LEU A 362 -7.91 -37.64 -130.73
N GLU A 363 -8.48 -38.49 -129.87
CA GLU A 363 -8.64 -39.91 -130.16
C GLU A 363 -9.55 -40.16 -131.35
N GLU A 364 -10.68 -39.46 -131.44
CA GLU A 364 -11.56 -39.49 -132.61
C GLU A 364 -10.84 -39.05 -133.90
N LEU A 365 -10.09 -37.94 -133.84
CA LEU A 365 -9.31 -37.45 -134.98
C LEU A 365 -8.20 -38.44 -135.37
N ARG A 366 -7.54 -39.08 -134.40
CA ARG A 366 -6.57 -40.14 -134.65
C ARG A 366 -7.22 -41.35 -135.32
N GLN A 367 -8.41 -41.74 -134.90
CA GLN A 367 -9.18 -42.82 -135.55
C GLN A 367 -9.52 -42.43 -136.99
N LYS A 368 -10.06 -41.22 -137.23
CA LYS A 368 -10.33 -40.69 -138.57
C LYS A 368 -9.07 -40.64 -139.43
N TYR A 369 -7.93 -40.20 -138.87
CA TYR A 369 -6.65 -40.16 -139.56
C TYR A 369 -6.15 -41.56 -139.94
N LYS A 370 -6.28 -42.56 -139.06
CA LYS A 370 -5.93 -43.95 -139.37
C LYS A 370 -6.73 -44.47 -140.56
N VAL A 371 -8.05 -44.27 -140.54
CA VAL A 371 -8.93 -44.63 -141.66
C VAL A 371 -8.48 -43.93 -142.95
N LEU A 372 -8.23 -42.61 -142.88
CA LEU A 372 -7.78 -41.84 -144.04
C LEU A 372 -6.41 -42.32 -144.58
N VAL A 373 -5.49 -42.73 -143.71
CA VAL A 373 -4.19 -43.31 -144.12
C VAL A 373 -4.37 -44.65 -144.81
N GLU A 374 -5.26 -45.51 -144.31
CA GLU A 374 -5.62 -46.77 -144.95
C GLU A 374 -6.26 -46.54 -146.32
N GLU A 375 -7.20 -45.60 -146.43
CA GLU A 375 -7.81 -45.18 -147.70
C GLU A 375 -6.76 -44.61 -148.68
N PHE A 376 -5.85 -43.76 -148.21
CA PHE A 376 -4.74 -43.23 -149.03
C PHE A 376 -3.82 -44.33 -149.53
N ALA A 377 -3.53 -45.34 -148.68
CA ALA A 377 -2.73 -46.50 -149.05
C ALA A 377 -3.46 -47.35 -150.10
N GLN A 378 -4.76 -47.56 -149.94
CA GLN A 378 -5.61 -48.25 -150.93
C GLN A 378 -5.62 -47.50 -152.26
N ILE A 379 -5.86 -46.19 -152.28
CA ILE A 379 -5.84 -45.36 -153.50
C ILE A 379 -4.46 -45.41 -154.17
N ARG A 380 -3.36 -45.36 -153.40
CA ARG A 380 -2.00 -45.51 -153.94
C ARG A 380 -1.78 -46.88 -154.57
N ALA A 381 -2.18 -47.95 -153.88
CA ALA A 381 -2.07 -49.32 -154.40
C ALA A 381 -2.91 -49.49 -155.67
N GLU A 382 -4.14 -48.97 -155.70
CA GLU A 382 -4.99 -48.98 -156.90
C GLU A 382 -4.37 -48.19 -158.05
N ARG A 383 -3.78 -47.02 -157.79
CA ARG A 383 -3.07 -46.23 -158.80
C ARG A 383 -1.84 -46.97 -159.33
N GLU A 384 -1.08 -47.66 -158.47
CA GLU A 384 0.06 -48.48 -158.90
C GLU A 384 -0.39 -49.68 -159.75
N VAL A 385 -1.46 -50.37 -159.38
CA VAL A 385 -2.04 -51.47 -160.16
C VAL A 385 -2.54 -50.97 -161.52
N ASN A 386 -3.25 -49.84 -161.55
CA ASN A 386 -3.72 -49.25 -162.80
C ASN A 386 -2.58 -48.75 -163.69
N ALA A 387 -1.50 -48.21 -163.10
CA ALA A 387 -0.29 -47.86 -163.83
C ALA A 387 0.39 -49.10 -164.43
N LYS A 388 0.54 -50.19 -163.65
CA LYS A 388 1.07 -51.49 -164.12
C LYS A 388 0.25 -52.04 -165.28
N LYS A 389 -1.09 -52.08 -165.15
CA LYS A 389 -2.00 -52.51 -166.23
C LYS A 389 -1.85 -51.67 -167.49
N LYS A 390 -1.70 -50.35 -167.38
CA LYS A 390 -1.44 -49.47 -168.54
C LYS A 390 -0.12 -49.81 -169.22
N THR A 391 0.96 -49.99 -168.45
CA THR A 391 2.27 -50.33 -169.01
C THR A 391 2.31 -51.73 -169.64
N GLU A 392 1.59 -52.71 -169.07
CA GLU A 392 1.47 -54.06 -169.62
C GLU A 392 0.69 -54.05 -170.95
N ALA A 393 -0.42 -53.31 -171.03
CA ALA A 393 -1.18 -53.12 -172.26
C ALA A 393 -0.36 -52.40 -173.36
N GLU A 394 0.44 -51.40 -172.98
CA GLU A 394 1.38 -50.73 -173.90
C GLU A 394 2.45 -51.70 -174.43
N GLN A 395 2.99 -52.59 -173.59
CA GLN A 395 3.95 -53.61 -174.00
C GLN A 395 3.33 -54.67 -174.91
N GLU A 396 2.10 -55.11 -174.66
CA GLU A 396 1.37 -56.01 -175.55
C GLU A 396 1.06 -55.38 -176.91
N MET A 397 0.63 -54.12 -176.92
CA MET A 397 0.46 -53.36 -178.16
C MET A 397 1.77 -53.25 -178.95
N LEU A 398 2.89 -52.99 -178.28
CA LEU A 398 4.21 -52.96 -178.93
C LEU A 398 4.62 -54.33 -179.49
N ARG A 399 4.30 -55.44 -178.82
CA ARG A 399 4.53 -56.81 -179.32
C ARG A 399 3.70 -57.09 -180.56
N MET A 400 2.41 -56.73 -180.55
CA MET A 400 1.51 -56.87 -181.69
C MET A 400 2.01 -56.05 -182.90
N VAL A 401 2.42 -54.80 -182.69
CA VAL A 401 2.97 -53.94 -183.75
C VAL A 401 4.27 -54.51 -184.32
N ARG A 402 5.19 -55.01 -183.47
CA ARG A 402 6.45 -55.65 -183.90
C ARG A 402 6.21 -56.93 -184.70
N ALA A 403 5.28 -57.77 -184.28
CA ALA A 403 4.90 -58.98 -185.02
C ALA A 403 4.31 -58.64 -186.40
N ALA A 404 3.44 -57.62 -186.47
CA ALA A 404 2.88 -57.13 -187.72
C ALA A 404 3.97 -56.55 -188.66
N THR A 405 4.97 -55.83 -188.13
CA THR A 405 6.09 -55.30 -188.94
C THR A 405 7.03 -56.38 -189.45
N LEU A 406 7.31 -57.41 -188.66
CA LEU A 406 8.16 -58.54 -189.04
C LEU A 406 7.55 -59.37 -190.19
N ILE A 407 6.24 -59.66 -190.11
CA ILE A 407 5.50 -60.37 -191.17
C ILE A 407 5.52 -59.57 -192.48
N GLN A 408 5.29 -58.25 -192.40
CA GLN A 408 5.36 -57.36 -193.57
C GLN A 408 6.77 -57.27 -194.19
N ALA A 409 7.82 -57.32 -193.37
CA ALA A 409 9.21 -57.21 -193.82
C ALA A 409 9.75 -58.49 -194.49
N VAL A 410 9.36 -59.68 -193.99
CA VAL A 410 9.79 -60.98 -194.55
C VAL A 410 9.20 -61.20 -195.95
N TRP A 411 7.92 -60.88 -196.15
CA TRP A 411 7.27 -60.98 -197.45
C TRP A 411 7.87 -60.01 -198.49
N LYS A 412 8.11 -58.75 -198.11
CA LYS A 412 8.76 -57.74 -198.98
C LYS A 412 10.22 -58.09 -199.29
N GLY A 413 10.92 -58.81 -198.40
CA GLY A 413 12.31 -59.23 -198.61
C GLY A 413 12.49 -60.48 -199.46
N TYR A 414 11.58 -61.45 -199.41
CA TYR A 414 11.62 -62.65 -200.26
C TYR A 414 11.43 -62.31 -201.74
N LEU A 415 10.49 -61.40 -202.04
CA LEU A 415 10.22 -60.95 -203.41
C LEU A 415 11.43 -60.21 -204.04
N VAL A 416 12.27 -59.56 -203.20
CA VAL A 416 13.41 -58.72 -203.64
C VAL A 416 14.73 -59.52 -203.79
N ARG A 417 14.88 -60.68 -203.13
CA ARG A 417 16.16 -61.44 -203.10
C ARG A 417 16.32 -62.52 -204.17
N SER A 418 15.27 -62.87 -204.89
CA SER A 418 15.33 -63.89 -205.96
C SER A 418 15.94 -63.37 -207.29
N VAL A 419 16.00 -62.06 -207.51
CA VAL A 419 16.17 -61.50 -208.88
C VAL A 419 17.57 -60.91 -209.20
N LEU A 420 18.64 -61.10 -208.40
CA LEU A 420 19.95 -60.41 -208.63
C LEU A 420 21.28 -61.20 -208.42
N ARG A 421 21.57 -62.34 -209.11
CA ARG A 421 22.96 -62.83 -209.46
C ARG A 421 23.03 -63.85 -210.64
N SER A 422 23.75 -63.49 -211.73
CA SER A 422 24.26 -64.31 -212.88
C SER A 422 23.22 -64.88 -213.89
N ARG A 423 23.31 -64.73 -215.22
CA ARG A 423 24.32 -64.21 -216.19
C ARG A 423 23.51 -63.63 -217.37
N LYS A 424 24.07 -62.69 -218.16
CA LYS A 424 23.63 -62.44 -219.57
C LYS A 424 22.31 -61.64 -219.74
N LYS A 425 22.48 -60.52 -220.45
CA LYS A 425 21.56 -59.81 -221.37
C LYS A 425 20.37 -59.00 -220.81
N ARG A 426 20.43 -57.72 -221.23
CA ARG A 426 19.34 -56.75 -221.48
C ARG A 426 18.65 -56.26 -220.19
N SER A 427 18.16 -55.03 -220.06
CA SER A 427 18.26 -53.72 -220.72
C SER A 427 17.14 -52.92 -220.05
N GLN A 428 17.34 -51.62 -219.80
CA GLN A 428 16.26 -50.62 -219.58
C GLN A 428 15.37 -50.84 -218.32
N SER A 429 14.79 -49.85 -217.64
CA SER A 429 14.80 -48.38 -217.67
C SER A 429 13.80 -47.89 -216.60
N LYS A 430 14.01 -46.65 -216.08
CA LYS A 430 12.98 -45.69 -215.56
C LYS A 430 12.13 -46.12 -214.34
N GLY A 431 11.75 -45.26 -213.40
CA GLY A 431 11.81 -43.80 -213.24
C GLY A 431 11.57 -43.48 -211.74
N ARG A 432 11.98 -42.34 -211.19
CA ARG A 432 11.59 -40.93 -211.47
C ARG A 432 10.62 -40.43 -210.39
N GLY A 433 11.07 -39.38 -209.70
CA GLY A 433 10.24 -38.36 -209.06
C GLY A 433 10.03 -38.52 -207.55
N LYS A 434 9.83 -37.47 -206.75
CA LYS A 434 9.77 -36.00 -206.97
C LYS A 434 9.55 -35.42 -205.54
N LYS A 435 10.39 -34.51 -205.04
CA LYS A 435 10.13 -33.06 -204.80
C LYS A 435 8.87 -32.68 -203.98
N GLY A 436 9.07 -31.91 -202.91
CA GLY A 436 8.11 -31.07 -202.17
C GLY A 436 8.45 -31.07 -200.67
N LYS A 437 8.84 -30.02 -199.93
CA LYS A 437 8.54 -28.58 -199.86
C LYS A 437 7.15 -28.24 -199.29
N GLU A 438 7.07 -27.98 -197.97
CA GLU A 438 6.25 -26.96 -197.24
C GLU A 438 6.50 -27.17 -195.73
N LYS A 439 6.74 -26.21 -194.82
CA LYS A 439 6.16 -24.89 -194.43
C LYS A 439 4.72 -24.95 -193.85
N GLY A 440 4.62 -24.69 -192.54
CA GLY A 440 3.42 -24.35 -191.72
C GLY A 440 3.76 -24.68 -190.25
N LYS A 441 3.88 -23.79 -189.26
CA LYS A 441 3.08 -22.66 -188.74
C LYS A 441 1.64 -23.06 -188.32
N GLY A 442 1.40 -23.09 -187.00
CA GLY A 442 0.09 -23.16 -186.32
C GLY A 442 0.20 -23.89 -184.98
N LYS A 443 0.36 -23.20 -183.84
CA LYS A 443 -0.68 -22.63 -182.93
C LYS A 443 -1.58 -23.66 -182.21
N GLY A 444 -1.63 -23.50 -180.88
CA GLY A 444 -2.80 -23.80 -180.04
C GLY A 444 -2.57 -24.96 -179.07
N LYS A 445 -2.36 -24.73 -177.76
CA LYS A 445 -3.29 -24.31 -176.68
C LYS A 445 -4.09 -25.46 -176.07
N GLY A 446 -4.00 -25.53 -174.74
CA GLY A 446 -4.99 -26.12 -173.84
C GLY A 446 -4.92 -27.64 -173.78
N ARG A 447 -5.24 -28.33 -172.70
CA ARG A 447 -5.90 -28.12 -171.40
C ARG A 447 -5.51 -29.43 -170.64
N LYS A 448 -5.43 -29.57 -169.33
CA LYS A 448 -5.91 -28.83 -168.17
C LYS A 448 -5.09 -29.33 -166.98
#